data_AF-M5FW43-F1
#
_entry.id   AF-M5FW43-F1
#
_cell.length_a   1.000
_cell.length_b   1.000
_cell.length_c   1.000
_cell.angle_alpha   90.00
_cell.angle_beta   90.00
_cell.angle_gamma   90.00
#
_symmetry.space_group_name_H-M   'P 1'
#
loop_
_entity.id
_entity.type
_entity.pdbx_description
1 polymer ?
#
loop_
_entity_poly.entity_id
_entity_poly.type
_entity_poly.pdbx_seq_one_letter_code
_entity_poly.pdbx_strand_id
1 'polypeptide(L)'
;MDAGIIQNFKANYKQAHCEQALDQEMAGVLDIYCIEQKEAMGLAWIAWEEVTVETIANCWHHTWIVSPCGPDGCLLPTEEPAALPEDYANDDNLCAAVEWLHILIQELQDHGILPEAHRMEVNEMLSFAAEENTAQELTDKEIIEQVQVPEESEAEEEEEEAHVEPVISHHQALESVRALSRYFLQREEPEFAQAYWLCPPMLCAICLSVVKNMLQTSITDFL
;
A
#
# COMPACT_ATOMS: atom_id res chain seq x y z
N MET A 1 -6.82 13.61 -3.36
CA MET A 1 -6.21 14.13 -4.61
C MET A 1 -4.71 14.11 -4.38
N ASP A 2 -4.02 13.07 -4.86
CA ASP A 2 -2.58 12.98 -4.66
C ASP A 2 -1.89 14.13 -5.41
N ALA A 3 -1.17 14.97 -4.69
CA ALA A 3 -0.27 15.94 -5.30
C ALA A 3 0.74 15.18 -6.18
N GLY A 4 1.07 15.67 -7.39
CA GLY A 4 1.92 14.94 -8.36
C GLY A 4 3.24 14.40 -7.78
N ILE A 5 3.78 15.07 -6.76
CA ILE A 5 4.94 14.62 -5.97
C ILE A 5 4.69 13.25 -5.30
N ILE A 6 3.54 13.07 -4.66
CA ILE A 6 3.19 11.82 -3.95
C ILE A 6 3.02 10.69 -4.95
N GLN A 7 2.37 10.96 -6.08
CA GLN A 7 2.18 9.96 -7.13
C GLN A 7 3.53 9.51 -7.74
N ASN A 8 4.42 10.46 -8.01
CA ASN A 8 5.77 10.17 -8.51
C ASN A 8 6.58 9.35 -7.49
N PHE A 9 6.58 9.76 -6.23
CA PHE A 9 7.22 9.01 -5.15
C PHE A 9 6.68 7.57 -5.06
N LYS A 10 5.35 7.38 -5.08
CA LYS A 10 4.72 6.06 -5.04
C LYS A 10 5.16 5.19 -6.23
N ALA A 11 5.23 5.76 -7.44
CA ALA A 11 5.66 5.04 -8.64
C ALA A 11 7.10 4.53 -8.50
N ASN A 12 8.02 5.41 -8.12
CA ASN A 12 9.43 5.07 -7.94
C ASN A 12 9.64 4.05 -6.79
N TYR A 13 8.91 4.19 -5.69
CA TYR A 13 8.99 3.23 -4.59
C TYR A 13 8.51 1.83 -5.01
N LYS A 14 7.39 1.76 -5.72
CA LYS A 14 6.83 0.49 -6.20
C LYS A 14 7.74 -0.16 -7.22
N GLN A 15 8.34 0.62 -8.12
CA GLN A 15 9.35 0.13 -9.06
C GLN A 15 10.50 -0.53 -8.32
N ALA A 16 11.16 0.20 -7.40
CA ALA A 16 12.31 -0.32 -6.67
C ALA A 16 11.97 -1.57 -5.83
N HIS A 17 10.76 -1.63 -5.27
CA HIS A 17 10.29 -2.80 -4.54
C HIS A 17 10.04 -4.02 -5.44
N CYS A 18 9.50 -3.81 -6.64
CA CYS A 18 9.32 -4.88 -7.62
C CYS A 18 10.67 -5.41 -8.15
N GLU A 19 11.64 -4.54 -8.38
CA GLU A 19 13.02 -4.93 -8.74
C GLU A 19 13.64 -5.78 -7.63
N GLN A 20 13.53 -5.34 -6.38
CA GLN A 20 14.00 -6.12 -5.22
C GLN A 20 13.35 -7.50 -5.15
N ALA A 21 12.04 -7.60 -5.43
CA ALA A 21 11.34 -8.88 -5.41
C ALA A 21 11.83 -9.85 -6.50
N LEU A 22 12.15 -9.34 -7.70
CA LEU A 22 12.79 -10.12 -8.76
C LEU A 22 14.19 -10.60 -8.35
N ASP A 23 15.01 -9.72 -7.79
CA ASP A 23 16.34 -10.08 -7.29
C ASP A 23 16.27 -11.16 -6.20
N GLN A 24 15.28 -11.07 -5.30
CA GLN A 24 15.05 -12.05 -4.24
C GLN A 24 14.57 -13.42 -4.80
N GLU A 25 13.74 -13.43 -5.83
CA GLU A 25 13.36 -14.66 -6.53
C GLU A 25 14.59 -15.32 -7.18
N MET A 26 15.42 -14.54 -7.88
CA MET A 26 16.65 -15.03 -8.49
C MET A 26 17.64 -15.58 -7.44
N ALA A 27 17.65 -15.01 -6.24
CA ALA A 27 18.43 -15.50 -5.10
C ALA A 27 17.82 -16.71 -4.38
N GLY A 28 16.59 -17.12 -4.73
CA GLY A 28 15.88 -18.25 -4.13
C GLY A 28 15.34 -17.97 -2.72
N VAL A 29 15.07 -16.71 -2.39
CA VAL A 29 14.48 -16.30 -1.11
C VAL A 29 13.02 -16.77 -1.04
N LEU A 30 12.60 -17.26 0.13
CA LEU A 30 11.27 -17.85 0.34
C LEU A 30 10.13 -16.83 0.38
N ASP A 31 10.40 -15.63 0.89
CA ASP A 31 9.44 -14.54 0.99
C ASP A 31 9.97 -13.32 0.26
N ILE A 32 9.79 -13.32 -1.06
CA ILE A 32 10.32 -12.35 -2.01
C ILE A 32 9.72 -10.94 -1.88
N TYR A 33 8.62 -10.81 -1.13
CA TYR A 33 7.96 -9.52 -0.86
C TYR A 33 8.15 -9.07 0.58
N CYS A 34 8.86 -9.87 1.39
CA CYS A 34 9.21 -9.45 2.73
C CYS A 34 10.25 -8.35 2.64
N ILE A 35 9.90 -7.21 3.22
CA ILE A 35 10.80 -6.06 3.34
C ILE A 35 10.97 -5.70 4.81
N GLU A 36 12.21 -5.68 5.27
CA GLU A 36 12.50 -5.19 6.61
C GLU A 36 12.38 -3.65 6.65
N GLN A 37 12.05 -3.09 7.82
CA GLN A 37 11.84 -1.64 7.95
C GLN A 37 13.05 -0.82 7.43
N LYS A 38 14.28 -1.30 7.68
CA LYS A 38 15.49 -0.64 7.19
C LYS A 38 15.58 -0.62 5.67
N GLU A 39 15.19 -1.72 5.02
CA GLU A 39 15.16 -1.82 3.56
C GLU A 39 14.07 -0.92 2.99
N ALA A 40 12.88 -0.93 3.61
CA ALA A 40 11.79 -0.02 3.23
C ALA A 40 12.21 1.45 3.30
N MET A 41 12.95 1.83 4.35
CA MET A 41 13.52 3.18 4.45
C MET A 41 14.55 3.46 3.35
N GLY A 42 15.34 2.45 2.94
CA GLY A 42 16.28 2.55 1.83
C GLY A 42 15.57 2.75 0.49
N LEU A 43 14.52 1.97 0.22
CA LEU A 43 13.68 2.14 -0.97
C LEU A 43 12.98 3.50 -0.99
N ALA A 44 12.49 3.96 0.16
CA ALA A 44 11.89 5.30 0.28
C ALA A 44 12.91 6.40 -0.01
N TRP A 45 14.16 6.24 0.43
CA TRP A 45 15.23 7.18 0.09
C TRP A 45 15.49 7.21 -1.43
N ILE A 46 15.65 6.04 -2.05
CA ILE A 46 15.86 5.94 -3.51
C ILE A 46 14.70 6.58 -4.26
N ALA A 47 13.46 6.23 -3.89
CA ALA A 47 12.27 6.76 -4.53
C ALA A 47 12.13 8.29 -4.40
N TRP A 48 12.61 8.86 -3.29
CA TRP A 48 12.61 10.30 -3.09
C TRP A 48 13.65 11.01 -3.95
N GLU A 49 14.85 10.45 -4.09
CA GLU A 49 15.91 11.03 -4.93
C GLU A 49 15.54 11.06 -6.42
N GLU A 50 14.69 10.13 -6.86
CA GLU A 50 14.13 10.11 -8.22
C GLU A 50 13.02 11.17 -8.43
N VAL A 51 12.50 11.80 -7.38
CA VAL A 51 11.55 12.91 -7.54
C VAL A 51 12.29 14.15 -8.02
N THR A 52 12.06 14.54 -9.28
CA THR A 52 12.76 15.68 -9.86
C THR A 52 12.25 17.03 -9.36
N VAL A 53 13.10 18.05 -9.44
CA VAL A 53 12.71 19.45 -9.17
C VAL A 53 11.59 19.90 -10.11
N GLU A 54 11.55 19.38 -11.34
CA GLU A 54 10.51 19.65 -12.34
C GLU A 54 9.16 19.08 -11.87
N THR A 55 9.14 17.83 -11.39
CA THR A 55 7.95 17.22 -10.76
C THR A 55 7.42 18.06 -9.60
N ILE A 56 8.32 18.57 -8.75
CA ILE A 56 7.94 19.43 -7.62
C ILE A 56 7.37 20.78 -8.11
N ALA A 57 8.02 21.42 -9.07
CA ALA A 57 7.59 22.69 -9.64
C ALA A 57 6.22 22.57 -10.34
N ASN A 58 6.04 21.53 -11.15
CA ASN A 58 4.79 21.21 -11.82
C ASN A 58 3.66 20.98 -10.81
N CYS A 59 3.95 20.23 -9.74
CA CYS A 59 3.00 19.99 -8.66
C CYS A 59 2.60 21.27 -7.93
N TRP A 60 3.56 22.12 -7.59
CA TRP A 60 3.29 23.41 -6.92
C TRP A 60 2.51 24.38 -7.80
N HIS A 61 2.76 24.37 -9.12
CA HIS A 61 1.97 25.15 -10.07
C HIS A 61 0.53 24.62 -10.16
N HIS A 62 0.37 23.30 -10.29
CA HIS A 62 -0.93 22.65 -10.40
C HIS A 62 -1.81 22.81 -9.14
N THR A 63 -1.19 22.76 -7.96
CA THR A 63 -1.86 22.97 -6.67
C THR A 63 -2.00 24.45 -6.31
N TRP A 64 -1.55 25.36 -7.17
CA TRP A 64 -1.60 26.81 -6.99
C TRP A 64 -0.87 27.31 -5.73
N ILE A 65 -0.01 26.48 -5.14
CA ILE A 65 0.85 26.86 -4.00
C ILE A 65 1.77 28.02 -4.39
N VAL A 66 2.22 28.03 -5.65
CA VAL A 66 2.97 29.15 -6.23
C VAL A 66 2.07 29.86 -7.23
N SER A 67 1.57 31.04 -6.85
CA SER A 67 0.92 31.95 -7.81
C SER A 67 1.97 32.54 -8.76
N PRO A 68 1.66 32.76 -10.05
CA PRO A 68 2.56 33.45 -10.95
C PRO A 68 2.76 34.90 -10.48
N CYS A 69 3.93 35.16 -9.90
CA CYS A 69 4.39 36.52 -9.59
C CYS A 69 5.08 37.10 -10.82
N GLY A 70 4.74 38.34 -11.16
CA GLY A 70 5.48 39.09 -12.17
C GLY A 70 6.93 39.39 -11.73
N PRO A 71 7.81 39.85 -12.64
CA PRO A 71 9.19 40.21 -12.34
C PRO A 71 9.33 41.27 -11.22
N ASP A 72 8.25 41.99 -10.92
CA ASP A 72 8.18 43.03 -9.89
C ASP A 72 7.69 42.50 -8.52
N GLY A 73 7.47 41.19 -8.37
CA GLY A 73 6.94 40.56 -7.15
C GLY A 73 5.44 40.80 -6.91
N CYS A 74 4.76 41.48 -7.85
CA CYS A 74 3.33 41.66 -7.82
C CYS A 74 2.61 40.39 -8.31
N LEU A 75 1.55 39.99 -7.59
CA LEU A 75 0.61 38.97 -8.05
C LEU A 75 -0.01 39.42 -9.38
N LEU A 76 0.10 38.60 -10.42
CA LEU A 76 -0.59 38.88 -11.67
C LEU A 76 -2.11 38.74 -11.44
N PRO A 77 -2.96 39.59 -12.07
CA PRO A 77 -4.40 39.44 -11.99
C PRO A 77 -4.80 38.03 -12.42
N THR A 78 -5.46 37.31 -11.51
CA THR A 78 -6.09 36.02 -11.79
C THR A 78 -7.17 36.24 -12.85
N GLU A 79 -6.85 36.04 -14.12
CA GLU A 79 -7.88 35.77 -15.11
C GLU A 79 -8.51 34.41 -14.78
N GLU A 80 -9.84 34.37 -14.77
CA GLU A 80 -10.64 33.15 -14.63
C GLU A 80 -10.11 32.02 -15.53
N PRO A 81 -10.27 30.76 -15.08
CA PRO A 81 -9.40 29.65 -15.43
C PRO A 81 -9.42 29.40 -16.94
N ALA A 82 -8.41 29.91 -17.64
CA ALA A 82 -8.00 29.31 -18.90
C ALA A 82 -7.70 27.85 -18.56
N ALA A 83 -8.46 26.92 -19.16
CA ALA A 83 -8.24 25.49 -19.02
C ALA A 83 -6.74 25.23 -19.03
N LEU A 84 -6.23 24.73 -17.89
CA LEU A 84 -4.82 24.41 -17.73
C LEU A 84 -4.41 23.59 -18.96
N PRO A 85 -3.33 23.96 -19.67
CA PRO A 85 -2.90 23.19 -20.83
C PRO A 85 -2.83 21.71 -20.45
N GLU A 86 -3.46 20.85 -21.26
CA GLU A 86 -3.51 19.38 -21.10
C GLU A 86 -2.11 18.73 -21.03
N ASP A 87 -1.06 19.52 -21.23
CA ASP A 87 0.36 19.13 -21.29
C ASP A 87 0.99 18.80 -19.92
N TYR A 88 0.33 19.10 -18.79
CA TYR A 88 0.84 18.75 -17.46
C TYR A 88 0.67 17.26 -17.10
N ALA A 89 -0.02 16.49 -17.94
CA ALA A 89 -0.12 15.04 -17.81
C ALA A 89 1.19 14.31 -18.17
N ASN A 90 2.19 15.04 -18.69
CA ASN A 90 3.43 14.50 -19.22
C ASN A 90 4.63 14.87 -18.31
N ASP A 91 4.53 14.54 -17.02
CA ASP A 91 5.74 14.49 -16.20
C ASP A 91 6.55 13.29 -16.71
N ASP A 92 7.54 13.56 -17.56
CA ASP A 92 8.35 12.53 -18.23
C ASP A 92 8.96 11.53 -17.23
N ASN A 93 9.27 11.99 -16.01
CA ASN A 93 9.82 11.15 -14.95
C ASN A 93 8.74 10.23 -14.35
N LEU A 94 7.55 10.76 -14.06
CA LEU A 94 6.42 9.92 -13.63
C LEU A 94 6.02 8.94 -14.73
N CYS A 95 5.94 9.38 -15.98
CA CYS A 95 5.62 8.53 -17.12
C CYS A 95 6.63 7.38 -17.25
N ALA A 96 7.93 7.69 -17.18
CA ALA A 96 8.98 6.68 -17.22
C ALA A 96 8.89 5.68 -16.05
N ALA A 97 8.69 6.15 -14.81
CA ALA A 97 8.54 5.30 -13.64
C ALA A 97 7.30 4.38 -13.76
N VAL A 98 6.18 4.91 -14.27
CA VAL A 98 4.95 4.15 -14.50
C VAL A 98 5.15 3.10 -15.60
N GLU A 99 5.77 3.45 -16.72
CA GLU A 99 6.08 2.51 -17.81
C GLU A 99 6.99 1.38 -17.32
N TRP A 100 8.02 1.71 -16.55
CA TRP A 100 8.94 0.73 -16.00
C TRP A 100 8.27 -0.22 -15.01
N LEU A 101 7.40 0.32 -14.15
CA LEU A 101 6.61 -0.49 -13.23
C LEU A 101 5.71 -1.49 -13.97
N HIS A 102 5.14 -1.12 -15.12
CA HIS A 102 4.39 -2.06 -15.96
C HIS A 102 5.28 -3.20 -16.47
N ILE A 103 6.51 -2.90 -16.91
CA ILE A 103 7.47 -3.91 -17.37
C ILE A 103 7.80 -4.89 -16.24
N LEU A 104 8.14 -4.39 -15.05
CA LEU A 104 8.48 -5.24 -13.90
C LEU A 104 7.31 -6.11 -13.45
N ILE A 105 6.09 -5.58 -13.44
CA ILE A 105 4.90 -6.37 -13.13
C ILE A 105 4.74 -7.50 -14.15
N GLN A 106 4.94 -7.22 -15.43
CA GLN A 106 4.88 -8.23 -16.47
C GLN A 106 5.98 -9.30 -16.30
N GLU A 107 7.20 -8.91 -15.94
CA GLU A 107 8.29 -9.86 -15.64
C GLU A 107 7.95 -10.76 -14.44
N LEU A 108 7.41 -10.19 -13.35
CA LEU A 108 6.93 -10.97 -12.20
C LEU A 108 5.84 -11.99 -12.61
N GLN A 109 5.02 -11.67 -13.60
CA GLN A 109 4.01 -12.59 -14.13
C GLN A 109 4.63 -13.70 -14.98
N ASP A 110 5.57 -13.35 -15.86
CA ASP A 110 6.28 -14.30 -16.73
C ASP A 110 7.07 -15.33 -15.91
N HIS A 111 7.59 -14.91 -14.76
CA HIS A 111 8.26 -15.77 -13.78
C HIS A 111 7.28 -16.61 -12.93
N GLY A 112 5.97 -16.39 -13.05
CA GLY A 112 4.95 -17.08 -12.27
C GLY A 112 4.92 -16.67 -10.79
N ILE A 113 5.63 -15.61 -10.44
CA ILE A 113 5.67 -15.02 -9.10
C ILE A 113 4.30 -14.38 -8.78
N LEU A 114 3.79 -13.58 -9.71
CA LEU A 114 2.53 -12.85 -9.56
C LEU A 114 1.44 -13.50 -10.43
N PRO A 115 0.47 -14.22 -9.84
CA PRO A 115 -0.64 -14.78 -10.60
C PRO A 115 -1.51 -13.66 -11.18
N GLU A 116 -1.98 -13.80 -12.43
CA GLU A 116 -2.85 -12.82 -13.10
C GLU A 116 -4.08 -12.43 -12.26
N ALA A 117 -4.63 -13.37 -11.47
CA ALA A 117 -5.79 -13.13 -10.61
C ALA A 117 -5.54 -12.15 -9.46
N HIS A 118 -4.28 -11.89 -9.10
CA HIS A 118 -3.88 -10.98 -8.03
C HIS A 118 -3.18 -9.72 -8.56
N ARG A 119 -3.15 -9.56 -9.88
CA ARG A 119 -2.61 -8.35 -10.51
C ARG A 119 -3.55 -7.17 -10.24
N MET A 120 -2.98 -6.11 -9.70
CA MET A 120 -3.63 -4.81 -9.61
C MET A 120 -3.17 -3.95 -10.79
N GLU A 121 -4.08 -3.18 -11.38
CA GLU A 121 -3.69 -2.23 -12.43
C GLU A 121 -2.74 -1.17 -11.85
N VAL A 122 -1.71 -0.76 -12.59
CA VAL A 122 -0.70 0.18 -12.07
C VAL A 122 -1.34 1.49 -11.62
N ASN A 123 -2.34 1.97 -12.36
CA ASN A 123 -3.06 3.16 -11.94
C ASN A 123 -3.79 2.94 -10.61
N GLU A 124 -4.37 1.77 -10.35
CA GLU A 124 -4.99 1.43 -9.07
C GLU A 124 -3.95 1.22 -7.95
N MET A 125 -2.73 0.77 -8.29
CA MET A 125 -1.62 0.69 -7.32
C MET A 125 -1.11 2.06 -6.87
N LEU A 126 -1.16 3.05 -7.77
CA LEU A 126 -0.62 4.39 -7.55
C LEU A 126 -1.68 5.39 -7.09
N SER A 127 -2.93 5.21 -7.52
CA SER A 127 -4.06 6.01 -7.06
C SER A 127 -4.75 5.34 -5.87
N PHE A 128 -5.04 6.10 -4.82
CA PHE A 128 -5.94 5.60 -3.78
C PHE A 128 -7.38 5.66 -4.28
N ALA A 129 -8.10 4.53 -4.16
CA ALA A 129 -9.55 4.51 -4.29
C ALA A 129 -10.13 5.46 -3.22
N ALA A 130 -10.66 6.60 -3.67
CA ALA A 130 -11.34 7.63 -2.89
C ALA A 130 -10.82 7.77 -1.45
N GLU A 131 -9.84 8.66 -1.24
CA GLU A 131 -9.59 9.19 0.10
C GLU A 131 -10.92 9.70 0.65
N GLU A 132 -11.59 8.93 1.53
CA GLU A 132 -12.58 9.49 2.43
C GLU A 132 -11.82 10.56 3.18
N ASN A 133 -12.19 11.82 2.93
CA ASN A 133 -11.58 12.98 3.53
C ASN A 133 -11.61 12.78 5.06
N THR A 134 -10.48 12.36 5.62
CA THR A 134 -10.34 12.11 7.06
C THR A 134 -10.33 13.42 7.84
N ALA A 135 -10.16 14.55 7.14
CA ALA A 135 -10.53 15.86 7.65
C ALA A 135 -12.04 16.04 7.46
N GLN A 136 -12.81 15.65 8.48
CA GLN A 136 -14.17 16.13 8.60
C GLN A 136 -14.11 17.66 8.63
N GLU A 137 -14.73 18.33 7.66
CA GLU A 137 -14.86 19.78 7.66
C GLU A 137 -15.79 20.18 8.82
N LEU A 138 -15.19 20.39 10.00
CA LEU A 138 -15.91 20.86 11.16
C LEU A 138 -16.28 22.31 10.94
N THR A 139 -17.56 22.63 11.14
CA THR A 139 -17.99 24.02 11.21
C THR A 139 -17.54 24.64 12.54
N ASP A 140 -17.30 25.96 12.57
CA ASP A 140 -16.88 26.70 13.76
C ASP A 140 -17.74 26.42 15.01
N LYS A 141 -19.01 26.02 14.82
CA LYS A 141 -19.94 25.68 15.92
C LYS A 141 -19.63 24.31 16.53
N GLU A 142 -19.31 23.32 15.71
CA GLU A 142 -18.97 21.95 16.16
C GLU A 142 -17.63 21.94 16.91
N ILE A 143 -16.69 22.79 16.52
CA ILE A 143 -15.40 22.99 17.22
C ILE A 143 -15.63 23.50 18.66
N ILE A 144 -16.57 24.43 18.84
CA ILE A 144 -16.87 25.03 20.16
C ILE A 144 -17.54 24.00 21.09
N GLU A 145 -18.36 23.11 20.53
CA GLU A 145 -19.15 22.13 21.29
C GLU A 145 -18.27 21.00 21.85
N GLN A 146 -17.24 20.57 21.09
CA GLN A 146 -16.29 19.53 21.53
C GLN A 146 -15.40 19.96 22.70
N VAL A 147 -15.19 21.26 22.91
CA VAL A 147 -14.38 21.79 24.02
C VAL A 147 -15.16 21.79 25.35
N GLN A 148 -16.48 21.58 25.34
CA GLN A 148 -17.34 21.72 26.53
C GLN A 148 -17.81 20.41 27.16
N VAL A 149 -17.41 19.24 26.66
CA VAL A 149 -17.88 17.95 27.19
C VAL A 149 -17.06 17.54 28.44
N PRO A 150 -17.67 17.38 29.63
CA PRO A 150 -17.01 16.80 30.80
C PRO A 150 -16.95 15.27 30.67
N GLU A 151 -15.78 14.68 30.96
CA GLU A 151 -15.57 13.23 31.03
C GLU A 151 -16.42 12.61 32.17
N GLU A 152 -17.29 11.65 31.85
CA GLU A 152 -17.95 10.78 32.83
C GLU A 152 -17.36 9.37 32.79
N SER A 153 -17.18 8.82 33.99
CA SER A 153 -16.35 7.71 34.41
C SER A 153 -16.80 6.32 33.94
N GLU A 154 -15.83 5.52 33.51
CA GLU A 154 -15.93 4.07 33.23
C GLU A 154 -16.20 3.25 34.51
N ALA A 155 -17.14 2.31 34.42
CA ALA A 155 -17.40 1.30 35.44
C ALA A 155 -16.98 -0.08 34.89
N GLU A 156 -16.10 -0.75 35.63
CA GLU A 156 -15.54 -2.07 35.34
C GLU A 156 -16.59 -3.18 35.58
N GLU A 157 -16.73 -4.11 34.63
CA GLU A 157 -17.36 -5.41 34.87
C GLU A 157 -16.37 -6.54 34.52
N GLU A 158 -16.08 -7.38 35.51
CA GLU A 158 -15.29 -8.60 35.42
C GLU A 158 -16.13 -9.72 34.77
N GLU A 159 -15.61 -10.39 33.73
CA GLU A 159 -16.23 -11.62 33.19
C GLU A 159 -15.31 -12.85 33.29
N GLU A 160 -15.96 -13.98 33.59
CA GLU A 160 -15.45 -15.25 34.11
C GLU A 160 -14.61 -16.08 33.11
N GLU A 161 -13.56 -16.75 33.62
CA GLU A 161 -12.70 -17.68 32.89
C GLU A 161 -13.47 -18.92 32.38
N ALA A 162 -13.79 -18.92 31.08
CA ALA A 162 -14.18 -20.13 30.35
C ALA A 162 -12.94 -20.90 29.86
N HIS A 163 -12.96 -22.22 30.05
CA HIS A 163 -11.90 -23.16 29.67
C HIS A 163 -11.58 -23.08 28.15
N VAL A 164 -10.41 -22.55 27.78
CA VAL A 164 -9.97 -22.39 26.37
C VAL A 164 -9.19 -23.63 25.91
N GLU A 165 -9.75 -24.41 24.97
CA GLU A 165 -8.93 -25.31 24.14
C GLU A 165 -7.91 -24.47 23.35
N PRO A 166 -6.65 -24.91 23.17
CA PRO A 166 -5.64 -24.07 22.55
C PRO A 166 -6.04 -23.74 21.11
N VAL A 167 -6.47 -22.48 20.91
CA VAL A 167 -6.77 -21.94 19.59
C VAL A 167 -5.46 -21.89 18.82
N ILE A 168 -5.31 -22.76 17.80
CA ILE A 168 -4.15 -22.73 16.91
C ILE A 168 -4.16 -21.37 16.21
N SER A 169 -3.10 -20.59 16.43
CA SER A 169 -3.00 -19.26 15.82
C SER A 169 -2.86 -19.37 14.30
N HIS A 170 -3.28 -18.35 13.57
CA HIS A 170 -3.12 -18.28 12.12
C HIS A 170 -1.66 -18.46 11.69
N HIS A 171 -0.71 -17.90 12.45
CA HIS A 171 0.72 -18.09 12.24
C HIS A 171 1.12 -19.57 12.36
N GLN A 172 0.68 -20.25 13.42
CA GLN A 172 0.96 -21.67 13.65
C GLN A 172 0.33 -22.57 12.58
N ALA A 173 -0.85 -22.20 12.08
CA ALA A 173 -1.50 -22.88 10.97
C ALA A 173 -0.69 -22.73 9.66
N LEU A 174 -0.20 -21.51 9.35
CA LEU A 174 0.66 -21.27 8.19
C LEU A 174 1.96 -22.08 8.23
N GLU A 175 2.64 -22.09 9.38
CA GLU A 175 3.85 -22.89 9.57
C GLU A 175 3.59 -24.39 9.35
N SER A 176 2.48 -24.89 9.87
CA SER A 176 2.09 -26.30 9.76
C SER A 176 1.79 -26.69 8.31
N VAL A 177 1.03 -25.87 7.57
CA VAL A 177 0.72 -26.13 6.15
C VAL A 177 1.97 -26.02 5.29
N ARG A 178 2.87 -25.07 5.57
CA ARG A 178 4.18 -24.97 4.88
C ARG A 178 5.07 -26.19 5.15
N ALA A 179 5.08 -26.69 6.38
CA ALA A 179 5.82 -27.90 6.74
C ALA A 179 5.27 -29.13 6.00
N LEU A 180 3.95 -29.27 5.91
CA LEU A 180 3.29 -30.34 5.14
C LEU A 180 3.56 -30.21 3.64
N SER A 181 3.47 -29.00 3.07
CA SER A 181 3.79 -28.74 1.67
C SER A 181 5.22 -29.18 1.31
N ARG A 182 6.20 -28.86 2.16
CA ARG A 182 7.59 -29.31 2.01
C ARG A 182 7.72 -30.83 2.14
N TYR A 183 7.01 -31.44 3.08
CA TYR A 183 7.01 -32.88 3.27
C TYR A 183 6.42 -33.62 2.06
N PHE A 184 5.30 -33.13 1.50
CA PHE A 184 4.64 -33.73 0.35
C PHE A 184 5.49 -33.65 -0.92
N LEU A 185 6.19 -32.52 -1.12
CA LEU A 185 7.10 -32.35 -2.26
C LEU A 185 8.28 -33.34 -2.26
N GLN A 186 8.67 -33.85 -1.09
CA GLN A 186 9.78 -34.81 -0.93
C GLN A 186 9.36 -36.26 -1.19
N ARG A 187 8.08 -36.54 -1.46
CA ARG A 187 7.55 -37.90 -1.66
C ARG A 187 7.07 -38.08 -3.10
N GLU A 188 7.41 -39.21 -3.70
CA GLU A 188 6.99 -39.57 -5.08
C GLU A 188 5.60 -40.22 -5.14
N GLU A 189 4.96 -40.47 -3.99
CA GLU A 189 3.67 -41.18 -3.96
C GLU A 189 2.51 -40.25 -4.42
N PRO A 190 1.55 -40.78 -5.20
CA PRO A 190 0.50 -39.98 -5.83
C PRO A 190 -0.47 -39.33 -4.81
N GLU A 191 -0.62 -39.93 -3.62
CA GLU A 191 -1.46 -39.41 -2.54
C GLU A 191 -0.89 -38.10 -1.97
N PHE A 192 0.44 -37.97 -1.89
CA PHE A 192 1.10 -36.75 -1.45
C PHE A 192 1.09 -35.66 -2.53
N ALA A 193 1.17 -36.03 -3.82
CA ALA A 193 0.98 -35.08 -4.92
C ALA A 193 -0.43 -34.47 -4.91
N GLN A 194 -1.45 -35.28 -4.62
CA GLN A 194 -2.82 -34.80 -4.48
C GLN A 194 -2.99 -33.90 -3.24
N ALA A 195 -2.37 -34.27 -2.11
CA ALA A 195 -2.40 -33.46 -0.89
C ALA A 195 -1.64 -32.12 -1.06
N TYR A 196 -0.53 -32.12 -1.79
CA TYR A 196 0.26 -30.92 -2.11
C TYR A 196 -0.57 -29.89 -2.89
N TRP A 197 -1.43 -30.33 -3.81
CA TRP A 197 -2.27 -29.41 -4.60
C TRP A 197 -3.27 -28.61 -3.73
N LEU A 198 -3.60 -29.10 -2.53
CA LEU A 198 -4.46 -28.41 -1.58
C LEU A 198 -3.71 -27.42 -0.68
N CYS A 199 -2.38 -27.47 -0.61
CA CYS A 199 -1.58 -26.59 0.25
C CYS A 199 -1.64 -25.11 -0.19
N PRO A 200 -1.45 -24.75 -1.48
CA PRO A 200 -1.56 -23.36 -1.92
C PRO A 200 -2.90 -22.67 -1.62
N PRO A 201 -4.08 -23.26 -1.92
CA PRO A 201 -5.35 -22.62 -1.59
C PRO A 201 -5.57 -22.51 -0.07
N MET A 202 -5.07 -23.45 0.73
CA MET A 202 -5.11 -23.36 2.19
C MET A 202 -4.26 -22.21 2.73
N LEU A 203 -3.03 -22.06 2.23
CA LEU A 203 -2.16 -20.93 2.61
C LEU A 203 -2.80 -19.59 2.25
N CYS A 204 -3.37 -19.49 1.05
CA CYS A 204 -4.10 -18.30 0.62
C CYS A 204 -5.29 -17.98 1.52
N ALA A 205 -6.13 -18.98 1.83
CA ALA A 205 -7.29 -18.80 2.70
C ALA A 205 -6.93 -18.32 4.11
N ILE A 206 -5.85 -18.86 4.70
CA ILE A 206 -5.36 -18.46 6.02
C ILE A 206 -4.76 -17.04 5.97
N CYS A 207 -4.01 -16.68 4.93
CA CYS A 207 -3.50 -15.31 4.77
C CYS A 207 -4.65 -14.30 4.61
N LEU A 208 -5.68 -14.63 3.83
CA LEU A 208 -6.85 -13.79 3.64
C LEU A 208 -7.64 -13.62 4.94
N SER A 209 -7.75 -14.63 5.79
CA SER A 209 -8.41 -14.48 7.08
C SER A 209 -7.61 -13.60 8.03
N VAL A 210 -6.27 -13.65 8.00
CA VAL A 210 -5.41 -12.73 8.76
C VAL A 210 -5.63 -11.28 8.31
N VAL A 211 -5.61 -11.01 7.00
CA VAL A 211 -5.83 -9.66 6.48
C VAL A 211 -7.25 -9.15 6.81
N LYS A 212 -8.28 -10.00 6.66
CA LYS A 212 -9.65 -9.63 7.02
C LYS A 212 -9.81 -9.33 8.52
N ASN A 213 -9.18 -10.12 9.39
CA ASN A 213 -9.21 -9.87 10.83
C ASN A 213 -8.43 -8.59 11.20
N MET A 214 -7.33 -8.28 10.51
CA MET A 214 -6.60 -7.01 10.70
C MET A 214 -7.41 -5.79 10.23
N LEU A 215 -8.29 -5.94 9.23
CA LEU A 215 -9.22 -4.90 8.81
C LEU A 215 -10.46 -4.78 9.72
N GLN A 216 -10.75 -5.81 10.52
CA GLN A 216 -11.94 -5.88 11.37
C GLN A 216 -11.74 -5.33 12.78
N THR A 217 -10.50 -5.13 13.25
CA THR A 217 -10.24 -4.38 14.49
C THR A 217 -10.46 -2.89 14.23
N SER A 218 -11.73 -2.52 14.11
CA SER A 218 -12.20 -1.14 14.16
C SER A 218 -11.80 -0.55 15.51
N ILE A 219 -11.44 0.73 15.52
CA ILE A 219 -11.04 1.50 16.71
C ILE A 219 -12.07 1.40 17.86
N THR A 220 -13.30 0.99 17.56
CA THR A 220 -14.38 0.73 18.50
C THR A 220 -14.19 -0.51 19.37
N ASP A 221 -13.25 -1.40 19.07
CA ASP A 221 -12.97 -2.59 19.90
C ASP A 221 -12.00 -2.28 21.06
N PHE A 222 -11.53 -1.02 21.16
CA PHE A 222 -10.63 -0.53 22.21
C PHE A 222 -11.24 0.61 23.05
N LEU A 223 -12.56 0.83 22.96
CA LEU A 223 -13.36 1.75 23.76
C LEU A 223 -14.47 0.98 24.48
#